data_AF-A0A7X7DR96-F1
#
_entry.id   AF-A0A7X7DR96-F1
#
_cell.length_a   1.000
_cell.length_b   1.000
_cell.length_c   1.000
_cell.angle_alpha   90.00
_cell.angle_beta   90.00
_cell.angle_gamma   90.00
#
_symmetry.space_group_name_H-M   'P 1'
#
loop_
_entity.id
_entity.type
_entity.pdbx_description
1 polymer ?
#
loop_
_entity_poly.entity_id
_entity_poly.type
_entity_poly.pdbx_seq_one_letter_code
_entity_poly.pdbx_strand_id
1 'polypeptide(L)' 'ISAAVKVTDRVPTGMVFLPFHFAENAANTLTSNSLDPVCKIPGFKVNAVKVEKAV' A
#
# COMPACT_ATOMS: atom_id res chain seq x y z
N ILE A 1 2.53 7.04 -6.10
CA ILE A 1 1.20 6.83 -6.73
C ILE A 1 0.21 7.86 -6.22
N SER A 2 -0.81 8.21 -7.00
CA SER A 2 -1.88 9.17 -6.62
C SER A 2 -3.24 8.56 -6.94
N ALA A 3 -4.18 8.51 -6.01
CA ALA A 3 -5.47 7.85 -6.21
C ALA A 3 -6.62 8.60 -5.52
N ALA A 4 -7.85 8.33 -5.97
CA ALA A 4 -9.05 8.79 -5.26
C ALA A 4 -9.15 8.13 -3.88
N VAL A 5 -9.52 8.91 -2.87
CA VAL A 5 -9.64 8.44 -1.48
C VAL A 5 -11.09 8.16 -1.15
N LYS A 6 -11.34 7.00 -0.53
CA LYS A 6 -12.62 6.69 0.13
C LYS A 6 -12.42 6.64 1.63
N VAL A 7 -12.97 7.62 2.34
CA VAL A 7 -12.91 7.67 3.82
C VAL A 7 -13.95 6.71 4.39
N THR A 8 -13.52 5.80 5.24
CA THR A 8 -14.37 4.81 5.92
C THR A 8 -13.81 4.48 7.30
N ASP A 9 -14.65 3.95 8.17
CA ASP A 9 -14.31 3.39 9.49
C ASP A 9 -13.83 1.93 9.44
N ARG A 10 -13.83 1.30 8.25
CA ARG A 10 -13.41 -0.11 8.06
C ARG A 10 -11.93 -0.36 8.28
N VAL A 11 -11.11 0.68 8.22
CA VAL A 11 -9.65 0.59 8.36
C VAL A 11 -9.26 1.29 9.66
N PRO A 12 -8.43 0.67 10.53
CA PRO A 12 -8.00 1.29 11.77
C PRO A 12 -7.28 2.63 11.55
N THR A 13 -7.38 3.52 12.55
CA THR A 13 -6.63 4.78 12.55
C THR A 13 -5.13 4.53 12.40
N GLY A 14 -4.49 5.29 11.51
CA GLY A 14 -3.07 5.14 11.18
C GLY A 14 -2.76 4.09 10.11
N MET A 15 -3.77 3.41 9.56
CA MET A 15 -3.62 2.47 8.45
C MET A 15 -4.34 2.97 7.20
N VAL A 16 -3.86 2.51 6.04
CA VAL A 16 -4.50 2.70 4.74
C VAL A 16 -4.60 1.36 4.03
N PHE A 17 -5.65 1.19 3.23
CA PHE A 17 -5.84 0.02 2.38
C PHE A 17 -5.79 0.44 0.91
N LEU A 18 -4.98 -0.25 0.10
CA LEU A 18 -4.85 -0.01 -1.33
C LEU A 18 -5.04 -1.33 -2.11
N PRO A 19 -5.98 -1.38 -3.09
CA PRO A 19 -6.06 -2.51 -4.02
C PRO A 19 -4.93 -2.43 -5.07
N PHE A 20 -4.55 -3.58 -5.63
CA PHE A 20 -3.47 -3.69 -6.63
C PHE A 20 -3.96 -4.18 -8.00
N HIS A 21 -5.26 -4.08 -8.27
CA HIS A 21 -5.87 -4.56 -9.52
C HIS A 21 -5.62 -3.65 -10.74
N PHE A 22 -5.27 -2.37 -10.53
CA PHE A 22 -5.16 -1.37 -11.60
C PHE A 22 -3.69 -1.14 -11.96
N ALA A 23 -3.31 -1.54 -13.18
CA ALA A 23 -1.91 -1.48 -13.64
C ALA A 23 -1.43 -0.04 -13.86
N GLU A 24 -2.33 0.87 -14.20
CA GLU A 24 -2.05 2.30 -14.42
C GLU A 24 -1.58 3.00 -13.14
N ASN A 25 -1.84 2.40 -11.98
CA ASN A 25 -1.53 2.95 -10.67
C ASN A 25 -1.06 1.86 -9.70
N ALA A 26 0.02 1.19 -10.09
CA ALA A 26 0.51 -0.01 -9.42
C ALA A 26 0.89 0.22 -7.95
N ALA A 27 0.03 -0.23 -7.03
CA ALA A 27 0.25 -0.15 -5.58
C ALA A 27 1.53 -0.88 -5.13
N ASN A 28 1.93 -1.94 -5.84
CA ASN A 28 3.15 -2.70 -5.54
C ASN A 28 4.44 -1.87 -5.66
N THR A 29 4.42 -0.70 -6.30
CA THR A 29 5.55 0.24 -6.29
C THR A 29 5.87 0.79 -4.89
N LEU A 30 4.92 0.71 -3.95
CA LEU A 30 5.10 1.09 -2.55
C LEU A 30 5.57 -0.09 -1.66
N THR A 31 5.59 -1.31 -2.18
CA THR A 31 5.96 -2.50 -1.42
C THR A 31 7.48 -2.59 -1.29
N SER A 32 7.97 -2.84 -0.08
CA SER A 32 9.39 -3.08 0.17
C SER A 32 9.92 -4.30 -0.60
N ASN A 33 11.15 -4.19 -1.10
CA ASN A 33 11.86 -5.31 -1.73
C ASN A 33 12.45 -6.31 -0.72
N SER A 34 12.25 -6.09 0.59
CA SER A 34 12.67 -7.03 1.63
C SER A 34 11.89 -8.33 1.52
N LEU A 35 12.60 -9.45 1.46
CA LEU A 35 12.04 -10.79 1.48
C LEU A 35 12.22 -11.44 2.85
N ASP A 36 11.26 -12.28 3.22
CA ASP A 36 11.42 -13.18 4.36
C ASP A 36 12.70 -14.04 4.19
N PRO A 37 13.57 -14.12 5.21
CA PRO A 37 14.86 -14.81 5.07
C PRO A 37 14.72 -16.32 4.85
N VAL A 38 13.61 -16.93 5.26
CA VAL A 38 13.37 -18.38 5.18
C VAL A 38 12.60 -18.73 3.91
N CYS A 39 11.40 -18.18 3.75
CA CYS A 39 10.47 -18.56 2.68
C CYS A 39 10.54 -17.65 1.44
N LYS A 40 11.32 -16.57 1.49
CA LYS A 40 11.53 -15.62 0.37
C LYS A 40 10.26 -14.92 -0.11
N ILE A 41 9.22 -14.85 0.73
CA ILE A 41 7.97 -14.14 0.41
C ILE A 41 8.18 -12.63 0.69
N PRO A 42 7.71 -11.74 -0.20
CA PRO A 42 7.76 -10.29 0.02
C PRO A 42 6.70 -9.81 1.02
N GLY A 43 7.00 -8.70 1.69
CA GLY A 43 6.12 -8.06 2.67
C GLY A 43 4.96 -7.26 2.07
N PHE A 44 3.98 -7.90 1.42
CA PHE A 44 2.87 -7.18 0.77
C PHE A 44 1.88 -6.52 1.75
N LYS A 45 1.74 -7.04 2.97
CA LYS A 45 0.65 -6.63 3.87
C LYS A 45 0.96 -5.40 4.72
N VAL A 46 2.23 -5.11 4.98
CA VAL A 46 2.65 -4.05 5.90
C VAL A 46 3.82 -3.29 5.29
N ASN A 47 3.58 -2.02 4.93
CA ASN A 47 4.58 -1.10 4.40
C ASN A 47 4.34 0.30 4.98
N ALA A 48 5.41 0.98 5.34
CA ALA A 48 5.33 2.36 5.81
C ALA A 48 5.12 3.30 4.61
N VAL A 49 4.14 4.19 4.71
CA VAL A 49 3.81 5.15 3.65
C VAL A 49 3.54 6.53 4.24
N LYS A 50 3.74 7.57 3.43
CA LYS A 50 3.30 8.94 3.72
C LYS A 50 2.16 9.28 2.78
N VAL A 51 1.09 9.85 3.31
CA VAL A 51 -0.08 10.29 2.54
C VAL A 51 -0.13 11.80 2.53
N GLU A 52 -0.30 12.38 1.34
CA GLU A 52 -0.42 13.81 1.13
C GLU A 52 -1.54 14.07 0.11
N LYS A 53 -2.13 15.26 0.16
CA LYS A 53 -3.14 15.66 -0.83
C LYS A 53 -2.46 15.82 -2.19
N ALA A 54 -2.96 15.13 -3.20
CA ALA A 54 -2.53 15.31 -4.58
C ALA A 54 -2.94 16.70 -5.10
N VAL A 55 -2.09 17.29 -5.94
CA VAL A 55 -2.33 18.56 -6.64
C VAL A 55 -3.26 18.34 -7.83
#